data_AF-A0A1M3Q899-F1
#
_entry.id   AF-A0A1M3Q899-F1
#
_cell.length_a   1.000
_cell.length_b   1.000
_cell.length_c   1.000
_cell.angle_alpha   90.00
_cell.angle_beta   90.00
_cell.angle_gamma   90.00
#
_symmetry.space_group_name_H-M   'P 1'
#
loop_
_entity.id
_entity.type
_entity.pdbx_description
1 polymer ?
#
loop_
_entity_poly.entity_id
_entity_poly.type
_entity_poly.pdbx_seq_one_letter_code
_entity_poly.pdbx_strand_id
1 'polypeptide(L)'
;MVDPTIVRRIAAAEIEPVVMAQVRALIRQPEVIVGTWQAARAEAPDLTEDEVRTALEQFEPMWDELFPGEQARIEQALVERVTWPAAALVVRWCRAHRSSCATRPDALPRDRQDGARPVR
;
A
#
# COMPACT_ATOMS: atom_id res chain seq x y z
N MET A 1 -21.01 -10.17 21.35
CA MET A 1 -20.75 -8.91 20.62
C MET A 1 -19.23 -8.76 20.58
N VAL A 2 -18.60 -9.02 19.44
CA VAL A 2 -17.13 -8.92 19.33
C VAL A 2 -16.77 -7.44 19.29
N ASP A 3 -15.89 -7.00 20.18
CA ASP A 3 -15.45 -5.62 20.27
C ASP A 3 -14.65 -5.25 19.00
N PRO A 4 -15.07 -4.23 18.22
CA PRO A 4 -14.42 -3.84 16.98
C PRO A 4 -13.01 -3.25 17.19
N THR A 5 -12.58 -3.04 18.44
CA THR A 5 -11.24 -2.57 18.80
C THR A 5 -10.24 -3.68 19.08
N ILE A 6 -10.66 -4.96 19.08
CA ILE A 6 -9.73 -6.09 19.17
C ILE A 6 -8.95 -6.20 17.86
N VAL A 7 -7.77 -5.60 17.85
CA VAL A 7 -6.80 -5.73 16.75
C VAL A 7 -6.18 -7.11 16.80
N ARG A 8 -6.69 -8.03 15.99
CA ARG A 8 -6.03 -9.33 15.76
C ARG A 8 -4.81 -9.10 14.87
N ARG A 9 -3.61 -9.36 15.42
CA ARG A 9 -2.38 -9.44 14.62
C ARG A 9 -2.44 -10.72 13.80
N ILE A 10 -2.23 -10.61 12.50
CA ILE A 10 -2.10 -11.72 11.57
C ILE A 10 -0.67 -11.67 11.03
N ALA A 11 -0.06 -12.83 10.77
CA ALA A 11 1.28 -12.87 10.22
C ALA A 11 1.27 -12.24 8.81
N ALA A 12 2.28 -11.41 8.50
CA ALA A 12 2.36 -10.74 7.21
C ALA A 12 2.37 -11.73 6.04
N ALA A 13 3.13 -12.82 6.17
CA ALA A 13 3.19 -13.91 5.20
C ALA A 13 1.83 -14.57 4.88
N GLU A 14 0.84 -14.48 5.77
CA GLU A 14 -0.51 -15.03 5.55
C GLU A 14 -1.37 -14.08 4.70
N ILE A 15 -1.13 -12.77 4.77
CA ILE A 15 -1.94 -11.72 4.12
C ILE A 15 -1.28 -11.18 2.85
N GLU A 16 0.05 -11.16 2.78
CA GLU A 16 0.83 -10.65 1.65
C GLU A 16 0.34 -11.17 0.29
N PRO A 17 0.11 -12.48 0.08
CA PRO A 17 -0.38 -12.97 -1.20
C PRO A 17 -1.78 -12.43 -1.56
N VAL A 18 -2.64 -12.23 -0.56
CA VAL A 18 -4.01 -11.75 -0.75
C VAL A 18 -4.04 -10.25 -1.07
N VAL A 19 -3.23 -9.46 -0.36
CA VAL A 19 -3.04 -8.03 -0.66
C VAL A 19 -2.45 -7.88 -2.06
N MET A 20 -1.45 -8.70 -2.39
CA MET A 20 -0.80 -8.66 -3.69
C MET A 20 -1.76 -8.99 -4.83
N ALA A 21 -2.59 -10.03 -4.67
CA ALA A 21 -3.63 -10.35 -5.64
C ALA A 21 -4.62 -9.18 -5.85
N GLN A 22 -4.98 -8.45 -4.79
CA GLN A 22 -5.82 -7.26 -4.92
C GLN A 22 -5.10 -6.09 -5.62
N VAL A 23 -3.81 -5.86 -5.33
CA VAL A 23 -2.99 -4.85 -6.03
C VAL A 23 -2.97 -5.14 -7.53
N ARG A 24 -2.68 -6.39 -7.91
CA ARG A 24 -2.65 -6.82 -9.32
C ARG A 24 -4.01 -6.67 -9.99
N ALA A 25 -5.08 -7.03 -9.31
CA ALA A 25 -6.44 -6.86 -9.84
C ALA A 25 -6.80 -5.39 -10.05
N LEU A 26 -6.38 -4.51 -9.14
CA LEU A 26 -6.63 -3.07 -9.23
C LEU A 26 -5.90 -2.43 -10.41
N ILE A 27 -4.62 -2.77 -10.63
CA ILE A 27 -3.82 -2.21 -11.74
C ILE A 27 -4.45 -2.53 -13.11
N ARG A 28 -5.17 -3.65 -13.22
CA ARG A 28 -5.88 -4.08 -14.45
C ARG A 28 -7.24 -3.41 -14.64
N GLN A 29 -7.72 -2.59 -13.71
CA GLN A 29 -9.02 -1.94 -13.84
C GLN A 29 -8.99 -0.87 -14.94
N PRO A 30 -10.04 -0.76 -15.77
CA PRO A 30 -10.08 0.21 -16.86
C PRO A 30 -9.95 1.65 -16.35
N GLU A 31 -10.44 1.96 -15.15
CA GLU A 31 -10.30 3.28 -14.53
C GLU A 31 -8.84 3.60 -14.20
N VAL A 32 -8.05 2.61 -13.78
CA VAL A 32 -6.62 2.76 -13.50
C VAL A 32 -5.84 2.89 -14.81
N ILE A 33 -6.17 2.10 -15.82
CA ILE A 33 -5.55 2.17 -17.15
C ILE A 33 -5.79 3.55 -17.76
N VAL A 34 -7.05 4.00 -17.84
CA VAL A 34 -7.42 5.30 -18.40
C VAL A 34 -6.83 6.44 -17.58
N GLY A 35 -6.88 6.34 -16.24
CA GLY A 35 -6.30 7.34 -15.35
C GLY A 35 -4.78 7.47 -15.52
N THR A 36 -4.08 6.34 -15.66
CA THR A 36 -2.64 6.28 -15.89
C THR A 36 -2.27 6.85 -17.25
N TRP A 37 -3.02 6.49 -18.30
CA TRP A 37 -2.83 7.05 -19.64
C TRP A 37 -3.01 8.57 -19.65
N GLN A 38 -4.09 9.08 -19.05
CA GLN A 38 -4.34 10.53 -18.99
C GLN A 38 -3.24 11.28 -18.23
N ALA A 39 -2.73 10.70 -17.14
CA ALA A 39 -1.63 11.28 -16.39
C ALA A 39 -0.31 11.26 -17.18
N ALA A 40 0.01 10.14 -17.83
CA ALA A 40 1.23 9.95 -18.59
C ALA A 40 1.29 10.80 -19.87
N ARG A 41 0.13 11.11 -20.46
CA ARG A 41 0.03 11.91 -21.69
C ARG A 41 0.57 13.34 -21.53
N ALA A 42 0.63 13.86 -20.30
CA ALA A 42 1.27 15.14 -20.01
C ALA A 42 2.78 15.14 -20.33
N GLU A 43 3.43 13.99 -20.21
CA GLU A 43 4.87 13.80 -20.45
C GLU A 43 5.16 13.09 -21.79
N ALA A 44 4.22 12.26 -22.27
CA ALA A 44 4.30 11.53 -23.52
C ALA A 44 3.00 11.67 -24.35
N PRO A 45 2.85 12.74 -25.17
CA PRO A 45 1.60 13.05 -25.86
C PRO A 45 1.13 12.01 -26.89
N ASP A 46 2.08 11.26 -27.46
CA ASP A 46 1.85 10.23 -28.48
C ASP A 46 1.53 8.85 -27.87
N LEU A 47 1.63 8.72 -26.55
CA LEU A 47 1.30 7.49 -25.84
C LEU A 47 -0.20 7.21 -25.97
N THR A 48 -0.53 6.00 -26.40
CA THR A 48 -1.90 5.51 -26.56
C THR A 48 -2.38 4.77 -25.31
N GLU A 49 -3.70 4.71 -25.11
CA GLU A 49 -4.28 3.93 -24.01
C GLU A 49 -3.93 2.44 -24.13
N ASP A 50 -3.87 1.90 -25.35
CA ASP A 50 -3.57 0.50 -25.62
C ASP A 50 -2.11 0.13 -25.28
N GLU A 51 -1.17 1.05 -25.53
CA GLU A 51 0.22 0.89 -25.08
C GLU A 51 0.32 0.90 -23.55
N VAL A 52 -0.44 1.75 -22.86
CA VAL A 52 -0.49 1.77 -21.39
C VAL A 52 -1.11 0.50 -20.84
N ARG A 53 -2.22 0.04 -21.42
CA ARG A 53 -2.85 -1.24 -21.09
C ARG A 53 -1.85 -2.39 -21.23
N THR A 54 -1.21 -2.48 -22.39
CA THR A 54 -0.21 -3.52 -22.69
C THR A 54 0.94 -3.49 -21.70
N ALA A 55 1.48 -2.30 -21.40
CA ALA A 55 2.57 -2.15 -20.43
C ALA A 55 2.15 -2.58 -19.01
N LEU A 56 0.94 -2.23 -18.57
CA LEU A 56 0.40 -2.63 -17.26
C LEU A 56 0.07 -4.13 -17.20
N GLU A 57 -0.30 -4.76 -18.31
CA GLU A 57 -0.48 -6.21 -18.41
C GLU A 57 0.86 -6.95 -18.36
N GLN A 58 1.87 -6.45 -19.07
CA GLN A 58 3.24 -6.99 -19.08
C GLN A 58 4.00 -6.79 -17.77
N PHE A 59 3.56 -5.83 -16.95
CA PHE A 59 4.10 -5.64 -15.60
C PHE A 59 3.86 -6.85 -14.70
N GLU A 60 2.79 -7.62 -14.92
CA GLU A 60 2.45 -8.74 -14.03
C GLU A 60 3.44 -9.92 -14.10
N PRO A 61 3.84 -10.43 -15.28
CA PRO A 61 4.91 -11.43 -15.33
C PRO A 61 6.25 -10.90 -14.83
N MET A 62 6.57 -9.61 -15.05
CA MET A 62 7.77 -8.99 -14.49
C MET A 62 7.74 -8.92 -12.97
N TRP A 63 6.56 -8.76 -12.36
CA TRP A 63 6.41 -8.66 -10.92
C TRP A 63 6.94 -9.90 -10.19
N ASP A 64 6.65 -11.09 -10.71
CA ASP A 64 7.09 -12.36 -10.11
C ASP A 64 8.60 -12.58 -10.23
N GLU A 65 9.27 -11.83 -11.11
CA GLU A 65 10.74 -11.82 -11.26
C GLU A 65 11.42 -10.78 -10.36
N LEU A 66 10.66 -9.83 -9.77
CA LEU A 66 11.22 -8.84 -8.86
C LEU A 66 11.71 -9.50 -7.57
N PHE A 67 12.85 -9.03 -7.06
CA PHE A 67 13.32 -9.46 -5.74
C PHE A 67 12.27 -9.15 -4.66
N PRO A 68 12.14 -9.98 -3.61
CA PRO A 68 11.16 -9.75 -2.54
C PRO A 68 11.26 -8.35 -1.90
N GLY A 69 12.47 -7.80 -1.79
CA GLY A 69 12.69 -6.44 -1.28
C GLY A 69 12.19 -5.34 -2.22
N GLU A 70 12.17 -5.58 -3.54
CA GLU A 70 11.64 -4.67 -4.54
C GLU A 70 10.10 -4.69 -4.53
N GLN A 71 9.51 -5.89 -4.46
CA GLN A 71 8.06 -6.07 -4.31
C GLN A 71 7.54 -5.33 -3.07
N ALA A 72 8.20 -5.50 -1.91
CA ALA A 72 7.84 -4.82 -0.67
C ALA A 72 7.91 -3.29 -0.76
N ARG A 73 8.85 -2.73 -1.53
CA ARG A 73 8.95 -1.27 -1.73
C ARG A 73 7.79 -0.74 -2.55
N ILE A 74 7.39 -1.45 -3.60
CA ILE A 74 6.25 -1.05 -4.42
C ILE A 74 4.96 -1.19 -3.64
N GLU A 75 4.78 -2.28 -2.88
CA GLU A 75 3.65 -2.45 -1.96
C GLU A 75 3.53 -1.28 -0.96
N GLN A 76 4.62 -0.91 -0.29
CA GLN A 76 4.65 0.21 0.65
C GLN A 76 4.40 1.57 -0.01
N ALA A 77 4.71 1.71 -1.30
CA ALA A 77 4.41 2.93 -2.06
C ALA A 77 2.93 3.03 -2.45
N LEU A 78 2.27 1.89 -2.68
CA LEU A 78 0.88 1.83 -3.16
C LEU A 78 -0.13 1.72 -2.03
N VAL A 79 0.20 1.02 -0.94
CA VAL A 79 -0.73 0.68 0.14
C VAL A 79 -0.58 1.66 1.31
N GLU A 80 -1.63 2.43 1.58
CA GLU A 80 -1.72 3.31 2.75
C GLU A 80 -2.09 2.51 4.00
N ARG A 81 -3.10 1.62 3.90
CA ARG A 81 -3.60 0.86 5.04
C ARG A 81 -4.33 -0.40 4.60
N VAL A 82 -4.08 -1.51 5.28
CA VAL A 82 -4.86 -2.74 5.13
C VAL A 82 -5.76 -2.91 6.37
N THR A 83 -7.04 -3.20 6.16
CA THR A 83 -8.00 -3.49 7.23
C THR A 83 -8.75 -4.77 6.95
N TRP A 84 -9.06 -5.52 8.00
CA TRP A 84 -9.83 -6.76 7.92
C TRP A 84 -11.07 -6.66 8.83
N PRO A 85 -12.12 -5.92 8.43
CA PRO A 85 -13.39 -5.97 9.14
C PRO A 85 -14.13 -7.28 8.82
N ALA A 86 -14.46 -8.06 9.84
CA ALA A 86 -15.44 -9.14 9.77
C ALA A 86 -15.31 -10.10 8.55
N ALA A 87 -14.08 -10.56 8.25
CA ALA A 87 -13.75 -11.48 7.14
C ALA A 87 -13.63 -10.89 5.73
N ALA A 88 -13.70 -9.57 5.55
CA ALA A 88 -13.40 -8.91 4.28
C ALA A 88 -12.06 -8.15 4.36
N LEU A 89 -11.16 -8.37 3.40
CA LEU A 89 -9.92 -7.59 3.26
C LEU A 89 -10.21 -6.29 2.50
N VAL A 90 -9.94 -5.15 3.13
CA VAL A 90 -10.07 -3.80 2.55
C VAL A 90 -8.70 -3.13 2.53
N VAL A 91 -8.23 -2.82 1.32
CA VAL A 91 -6.97 -2.09 1.09
C VAL A 91 -7.27 -0.64 0.76
N ARG A 92 -6.64 0.29 1.49
CA ARG A 92 -6.57 1.72 1.17
C ARG A 92 -5.29 2.03 0.42
N TRP A 93 -5.41 2.85 -0.61
CA TRP A 93 -4.36 3.14 -1.58
C TRP A 93 -3.84 4.57 -1.43
N CYS A 94 -2.53 4.79 -1.60
CA CYS A 94 -1.94 6.12 -1.68
C CYS A 94 -2.39 6.82 -2.98
N ARG A 95 -3.00 8.01 -2.88
CA ARG A 95 -3.62 8.74 -4.02
C ARG A 95 -2.64 9.50 -4.94
N ALA A 96 -1.36 9.13 -4.94
CA ALA A 96 -0.23 9.73 -5.66
C ALA A 96 0.31 11.11 -5.20
N HIS A 97 1.56 11.36 -5.59
CA HIS A 97 2.58 12.32 -5.14
C HIS A 97 3.14 12.09 -3.72
N ARG A 98 4.47 11.94 -3.66
CA ARG A 98 5.32 11.55 -2.51
C ARG A 98 5.17 12.45 -1.26
N SER A 99 4.37 13.49 -1.34
CA SER A 99 4.15 14.48 -0.28
C SER A 99 3.05 14.10 0.72
N SER A 100 2.21 13.09 0.44
CA SER A 100 1.06 12.79 1.33
C SER A 100 1.18 11.53 2.20
N CYS A 101 2.04 10.56 1.88
CA CYS A 101 2.08 9.29 2.63
C CYS A 101 3.12 9.23 3.78
N ALA A 102 3.80 10.34 4.12
CA ALA A 102 4.69 10.40 5.28
C ALA A 102 3.99 11.04 6.51
N THR A 103 2.92 10.44 7.02
CA THR A 103 2.54 10.71 8.41
C THR A 103 3.26 9.69 9.27
N ARG A 104 4.33 10.16 9.91
CA ARG A 104 5.06 9.47 10.98
C ARG A 104 4.01 8.84 11.93
N PRO A 105 3.91 7.50 12.04
CA PRO A 105 3.03 6.90 13.03
C PRO A 105 3.57 7.31 14.39
N ASP A 106 2.70 7.92 15.19
CA ASP A 106 2.88 8.39 16.56
C ASP A 106 4.27 8.14 17.16
N ALA A 107 5.02 9.23 17.34
CA ALA A 107 5.98 9.25 18.42
C ALA A 107 5.17 9.08 19.71
N LEU A 108 5.10 7.85 20.20
CA LEU A 108 4.69 7.57 21.57
C LEU A 108 5.48 8.54 22.46
N PRO A 109 4.83 9.36 23.31
CA PRO A 109 5.57 10.19 24.23
C PRO A 109 6.42 9.24 25.08
N ARG A 110 7.75 9.36 25.00
CA ARG A 110 8.62 8.77 26.00
C ARG A 110 8.30 9.51 27.29
N ASP A 111 7.50 8.88 28.14
CA ASP A 111 7.37 9.32 29.51
C ASP A 111 8.78 9.36 30.13
N ARG A 112 9.14 10.58 30.47
CA ARG A 112 10.32 10.94 31.24
C ARG A 112 10.25 10.21 32.58
N GLN A 113 11.00 9.13 32.74
CA GLN A 113 11.37 8.65 34.07
C GLN A 113 12.49 9.55 34.61
N ASP A 114 12.12 10.75 35.04
CA ASP A 114 12.95 11.56 35.95
C ASP A 114 12.20 11.66 37.29
N GLY A 115 12.90 11.33 38.37
CA GLY A 115 12.63 11.97 39.66
C GLY A 115 12.39 11.06 40.86
N ALA A 116 13.49 10.78 41.56
CA ALA A 116 13.61 10.84 43.03
C ALA A 116 12.78 9.88 43.91
N ARG A 117 13.47 8.89 44.48
CA ARG A 117 13.12 8.32 45.79
C ARG A 117 13.70 9.23 46.88
N PRO A 118 12.93 9.64 47.91
CA PRO A 118 13.46 10.42 49.01
C PRO A 118 14.35 9.56 49.90
N VAL A 119 15.43 10.18 50.37
CA VAL A 119 16.30 9.68 51.44
C VAL A 119 15.46 9.49 52.71
N ARG A 120 15.59 8.32 53.32
CA ARG A 120 15.35 8.15 54.75
C ARG A 120 16.44 7.27 55.33
#